data_AF-A0A085LQ02-F1
#
_entry.id   AF-A0A085LQ02-F1
#
_cell.length_a   1.000
_cell.length_b   1.000
_cell.length_c   1.000
_cell.angle_alpha   90.00
_cell.angle_beta   90.00
_cell.angle_gamma   90.00
#
_symmetry.space_group_name_H-M   'P 1'
#
loop_
_entity.id
_entity.type
_entity.pdbx_description
1 polymer ?
#
loop_
_entity_poly.entity_id
_entity_poly.type
_entity_poly.pdbx_seq_one_letter_code
_entity_poly.pdbx_strand_id
1 'polypeptide(L)'
;MYSDEVVTASRCVQSMSADMYRVYVGSLLPRQMTVDQLGKTLIEVGSIFATPLYAQYNELKAMGMTVLKLKHRVKVAHGVESFPLPYSSTSAASGMPCYVSGVCEHGMPVRTQYQLLTPTQCAERLGEKYLPNVMYCGVGQKEILQHPVGSPLLCQSSGTWTQFGIYDHSIHTAVRYTAGRSVKQEQSEIALFMKLEDDDVARIQTLETNSV
;
A
#
# COMPACT_ATOMS: atom_id res chain seq x y z
N MET A 1 -16.35 5.59 14.26
CA MET A 1 -15.36 6.29 13.42
C MET A 1 -15.82 6.21 11.97
N TYR A 2 -15.61 7.26 11.18
CA TYR A 2 -15.93 7.32 9.75
C TYR A 2 -14.70 7.84 9.00
N SER A 3 -14.50 7.40 7.76
CA SER A 3 -13.46 7.92 6.86
C SER A 3 -13.99 8.05 5.44
N ASP A 4 -13.58 9.07 4.72
CA ASP A 4 -13.82 9.27 3.28
C ASP A 4 -12.51 9.28 2.48
N GLU A 5 -11.40 8.82 3.04
CA GLU A 5 -10.08 8.93 2.38
C GLU A 5 -9.45 7.55 2.17
N VAL A 6 -8.97 7.33 0.95
CA VAL A 6 -8.29 6.10 0.53
C VAL A 6 -6.93 6.47 -0.04
N VAL A 7 -5.88 5.95 0.59
CA VAL A 7 -4.50 6.15 0.19
C VAL A 7 -4.07 5.04 -0.76
N THR A 8 -3.50 5.40 -1.91
CA THR A 8 -2.97 4.45 -2.90
C THR A 8 -1.74 5.02 -3.61
N ALA A 9 -1.08 4.24 -4.46
CA ALA A 9 0.05 4.71 -5.25
C ALA A 9 -0.43 5.58 -6.43
N SER A 10 0.28 6.65 -6.74
CA SER A 10 -0.10 7.55 -7.84
C SER A 10 -0.15 6.86 -9.20
N ARG A 11 0.68 5.85 -9.43
CA ARG A 11 0.62 5.03 -10.66
C ARG A 11 -0.67 4.22 -10.84
N CYS A 12 -1.45 4.00 -9.78
CA CYS A 12 -2.77 3.37 -9.88
C CYS A 12 -3.81 4.34 -10.46
N VAL A 13 -3.51 5.64 -10.49
CA VAL A 13 -4.43 6.71 -10.88
C VAL A 13 -3.90 7.41 -12.14
N GLN A 14 -4.25 6.84 -13.30
CA GLN A 14 -3.84 7.33 -14.62
C GLN A 14 -4.54 8.63 -15.05
N SER A 15 -5.69 8.95 -14.46
CA SER A 15 -6.48 10.16 -14.74
C SER A 15 -6.84 10.88 -13.46
N MET A 16 -6.87 12.22 -13.48
CA MET A 16 -7.36 13.03 -12.36
C MET A 16 -8.89 13.22 -12.39
N SER A 17 -9.59 12.62 -13.37
CA SER A 17 -11.05 12.62 -13.45
C SER A 17 -11.65 11.64 -12.44
N ALA A 18 -12.26 12.18 -11.37
CA ALA A 18 -12.77 11.38 -10.25
C ALA A 18 -13.87 10.37 -10.64
N ASP A 19 -14.69 10.70 -11.64
CA ASP A 19 -15.78 9.87 -12.17
C ASP A 19 -15.31 8.55 -12.82
N MET A 20 -14.03 8.46 -13.18
CA MET A 20 -13.40 7.25 -13.69
C MET A 20 -13.15 6.19 -12.60
N TYR A 21 -13.26 6.56 -11.32
CA TYR A 21 -12.87 5.72 -10.20
C TYR A 21 -14.04 5.43 -9.26
N ARG A 22 -14.07 4.19 -8.79
CA ARG A 22 -14.92 3.74 -7.69
C ARG A 22 -14.07 2.92 -6.74
N VAL A 23 -14.30 3.08 -5.44
CA VAL A 23 -13.64 2.31 -4.40
C VAL A 23 -14.62 1.26 -3.90
N TYR A 24 -14.19 0.01 -3.96
CA TYR A 24 -14.88 -1.09 -3.29
C TYR A 24 -14.44 -1.14 -1.82
N VAL A 25 -15.39 -1.10 -0.88
CA VAL A 25 -15.13 -1.17 0.56
C VAL A 25 -15.96 -2.29 1.21
N GLY A 26 -15.28 -3.23 1.88
CA GLY A 26 -15.93 -4.32 2.61
C GLY A 26 -15.15 -5.63 2.55
N SER A 27 -15.56 -6.60 3.36
CA SER A 27 -14.86 -7.89 3.53
C SER A 27 -15.23 -8.99 2.52
N LEU A 28 -16.24 -8.79 1.66
CA LEU A 28 -16.73 -9.82 0.73
C LEU A 28 -16.52 -9.38 -0.71
N LEU A 29 -15.65 -9.98 -1.50
CA LEU A 29 -15.40 -9.43 -2.84
C LEU A 29 -16.62 -9.57 -3.79
N PRO A 30 -16.71 -8.73 -4.85
CA PRO A 30 -17.85 -8.69 -5.77
C PRO A 30 -18.30 -10.04 -6.33
N ARG A 31 -17.38 -11.01 -6.49
CA ARG A 31 -17.69 -12.37 -6.97
C ARG A 31 -18.66 -13.14 -6.07
N GLN A 32 -18.75 -12.78 -4.79
CA GLN A 32 -19.62 -13.42 -3.81
C GLN A 32 -20.81 -12.53 -3.38
N MET A 33 -20.97 -11.36 -3.99
CA MET A 33 -22.02 -10.41 -3.64
C MET A 33 -23.21 -10.44 -4.59
N THR A 34 -24.39 -10.21 -4.02
CA THR A 34 -25.57 -9.81 -4.78
C THR A 34 -25.40 -8.38 -5.34
N VAL A 35 -26.11 -8.05 -6.42
CA VAL A 35 -26.05 -6.71 -7.06
C VAL A 35 -26.38 -5.59 -6.07
N ASP A 36 -27.35 -5.80 -5.18
CA ASP A 36 -27.74 -4.82 -4.15
C ASP A 36 -26.65 -4.58 -3.10
N GLN A 37 -25.89 -5.62 -2.74
CA GLN A 37 -24.76 -5.48 -1.82
C GLN A 37 -23.57 -4.81 -2.51
N LEU A 38 -23.35 -5.10 -3.79
CA LEU A 38 -22.32 -4.44 -4.59
C LEU A 38 -22.55 -2.93 -4.69
N GLY A 39 -23.80 -2.50 -4.92
CA GLY A 39 -24.15 -1.07 -4.96
C GLY A 39 -23.94 -0.33 -3.63
N LYS A 40 -23.97 -1.03 -2.49
CA LYS A 40 -23.69 -0.44 -1.16
C LYS A 40 -22.21 -0.38 -0.81
N THR A 41 -21.38 -1.14 -1.50
CA THR A 41 -19.93 -1.28 -1.21
C THR A 41 -19.05 -0.58 -2.22
N LEU A 42 -19.59 -0.27 -3.41
CA LEU A 42 -18.94 0.61 -4.39
C LEU A 42 -19.27 2.06 -4.09
N ILE A 43 -18.22 2.84 -3.79
CA ILE A 43 -18.33 4.24 -3.42
C ILE A 43 -17.64 5.08 -4.48
N GLU A 44 -18.33 6.09 -4.98
CA GLU A 44 -17.79 7.01 -5.97
C GLU A 44 -16.70 7.89 -5.37
N VAL A 45 -15.68 8.20 -6.18
CA VAL A 45 -14.67 9.19 -5.83
C VAL A 45 -15.20 10.58 -6.17
N GLY A 46 -15.09 11.51 -5.22
CA GLY A 46 -15.47 12.91 -5.38
C GLY A 46 -14.32 13.79 -5.83
N SER A 47 -13.12 13.55 -5.30
CA SER A 47 -11.90 14.27 -5.69
C SER A 47 -10.65 13.41 -5.53
N ILE A 48 -9.59 13.80 -6.25
CA ILE A 48 -8.32 13.09 -6.30
C ILE A 48 -7.20 14.09 -5.97
N PHE A 49 -6.35 13.74 -5.00
CA PHE A 49 -5.20 14.54 -4.61
C PHE A 49 -3.94 13.69 -4.78
N ALA A 50 -3.09 14.04 -5.74
CA ALA A 50 -1.84 13.34 -5.99
C ALA A 50 -0.64 14.14 -5.46
N THR A 51 0.24 13.45 -4.76
CA THR A 51 1.54 13.94 -4.30
C THR A 51 2.62 13.09 -4.98
N PRO A 52 3.04 13.45 -6.21
CA PRO A 52 4.08 12.72 -6.90
C PRO A 52 5.42 12.92 -6.19
N LEU A 53 6.22 11.86 -6.15
CA LEU A 53 7.58 11.89 -5.61
C LEU A 53 8.48 12.63 -6.60
N TYR A 54 9.04 13.77 -6.18
CA TYR A 54 9.89 14.62 -7.03
C TYR A 54 9.30 14.90 -8.42
N ALA A 55 8.24 15.73 -8.47
CA ALA A 55 7.46 16.06 -9.68
C ALA A 55 8.27 16.44 -10.95
N GLN A 56 9.53 16.86 -10.78
CA GLN A 56 10.46 17.24 -11.84
C GLN A 56 11.18 16.07 -12.55
N TYR A 57 11.13 14.83 -12.03
CA TYR A 57 11.76 13.67 -12.64
C TYR A 57 10.70 12.68 -13.14
N ASN A 58 10.65 12.41 -14.45
CA ASN A 58 9.59 11.61 -15.07
C ASN A 58 9.44 10.19 -14.48
N GLU A 59 10.55 9.52 -14.17
CA GLU A 59 10.51 8.16 -13.58
C GLU A 59 10.00 8.16 -12.15
N LEU A 60 10.32 9.20 -11.38
CA LEU A 60 9.91 9.34 -9.98
C LEU A 60 8.52 9.97 -9.85
N LYS A 61 8.05 10.71 -10.85
CA LYS A 61 6.71 11.31 -10.88
C LYS A 61 5.59 10.26 -10.82
N ALA A 62 5.86 9.05 -11.32
CA ALA A 62 4.95 7.91 -11.22
C ALA A 62 5.06 7.16 -9.86
N MET A 63 6.08 7.48 -9.07
CA MET A 63 6.15 7.16 -7.65
C MET A 63 5.50 8.30 -6.86
N GLY A 64 5.05 8.03 -5.65
CA GLY A 64 4.29 8.97 -4.85
C GLY A 64 2.86 8.49 -4.60
N MET A 65 2.18 9.26 -3.76
CA MET A 65 0.92 8.86 -3.14
C MET A 65 -0.25 9.62 -3.76
N THR A 66 -1.38 8.95 -3.91
CA THR A 66 -2.64 9.59 -4.25
C THR A 66 -3.70 9.28 -3.20
N VAL A 67 -4.40 10.32 -2.77
CA VAL A 67 -5.59 10.22 -1.92
C VAL A 67 -6.83 10.34 -2.79
N LEU A 68 -7.67 9.31 -2.76
CA LEU A 68 -9.01 9.33 -3.33
C LEU A 68 -9.98 9.74 -2.23
N LYS A 69 -10.60 10.92 -2.36
CA LYS A 69 -11.64 11.37 -1.44
C LYS A 69 -12.99 10.91 -1.94
N LEU A 70 -13.67 10.09 -1.14
CA LEU A 70 -14.95 9.47 -1.45
C LEU A 70 -16.09 10.49 -1.35
N LYS A 71 -17.11 10.37 -2.21
CA LYS A 71 -18.32 11.21 -2.11
C LYS A 71 -19.11 10.97 -0.83
N HIS A 72 -18.98 9.78 -0.24
CA HIS A 72 -19.66 9.39 0.97
C HIS A 72 -18.68 8.77 1.97
N ARG A 73 -18.78 9.21 3.23
CA ARG A 73 -18.01 8.66 4.34
C ARG A 73 -18.41 7.21 4.62
N VAL A 74 -17.42 6.35 4.81
CA VAL A 74 -17.59 4.96 5.18
C VAL A 74 -17.50 4.82 6.68
N LYS A 75 -18.44 4.07 7.27
CA LYS A 75 -18.39 3.73 8.68
C LYS A 75 -17.36 2.64 8.90
N VAL A 76 -16.43 2.88 9.83
CA VAL A 76 -15.55 1.83 10.36
C VAL A 76 -16.41 0.86 11.17
N ALA A 77 -16.43 -0.40 10.77
CA ALA A 77 -17.28 -1.45 11.31
C ALA A 77 -16.62 -2.82 11.09
N HIS A 78 -17.23 -3.90 11.59
CA HIS A 78 -16.69 -5.24 11.38
C HIS A 78 -16.51 -5.54 9.88
N GLY A 79 -15.28 -5.81 9.44
CA GLY A 79 -14.92 -6.02 8.03
C GLY A 79 -14.53 -4.75 7.25
N VAL A 80 -14.53 -3.58 7.89
CA VAL A 80 -14.04 -2.31 7.34
C VAL A 80 -13.24 -1.58 8.41
N GLU A 81 -11.91 -1.58 8.26
CA GLU A 81 -10.98 -0.95 9.20
C GLU A 81 -10.28 0.24 8.54
N SER A 82 -9.99 1.27 9.34
CA SER A 82 -9.12 2.39 8.95
C SER A 82 -7.83 2.31 9.73
N PHE A 83 -6.70 2.54 9.07
CA PHE A 83 -5.39 2.52 9.69
C PHE A 83 -4.82 3.94 9.76
N PRO A 84 -4.28 4.36 10.91
CA PRO A 84 -3.58 5.63 11.00
C PRO A 84 -2.31 5.60 10.13
N LEU A 85 -1.89 6.79 9.70
CA LEU A 85 -0.57 7.04 9.16
C LEU A 85 0.43 7.23 10.31
N PRO A 86 1.74 6.97 10.09
CA PRO A 86 2.75 7.19 11.12
C PRO A 86 2.91 8.67 11.44
N TYR A 87 3.37 8.96 12.66
CA TYR A 87 3.84 10.30 12.99
C TYR A 87 5.18 10.58 12.29
N SER A 88 5.49 11.87 12.07
CA SER A 88 6.71 12.37 11.44
C SER A 88 8.00 11.65 11.86
N SER A 89 8.17 11.39 13.16
CA SER A 89 9.37 10.73 13.70
C SER A 89 9.30 9.21 13.81
N THR A 90 8.28 8.56 13.22
CA THR A 90 8.04 7.13 13.37
C THR A 90 8.24 6.42 12.04
N SER A 91 9.25 5.54 11.99
CA SER A 91 9.51 4.69 10.82
C SER A 91 9.27 3.22 11.12
N ALA A 92 8.93 2.45 10.09
CA ALA A 92 8.89 0.99 10.20
C ALA A 92 10.31 0.42 10.34
N ALA A 93 10.46 -0.60 11.19
CA ALA A 93 11.74 -1.26 11.45
C ALA A 93 11.70 -2.76 11.10
N SER A 94 12.86 -3.36 10.80
CA SER A 94 12.97 -4.77 10.41
C SER A 94 12.38 -5.76 11.42
N GLY A 95 12.35 -5.42 12.72
CA GLY A 95 11.75 -6.29 13.74
C GLY A 95 10.21 -6.25 13.82
N MET A 96 9.55 -5.33 13.10
CA MET A 96 8.10 -5.17 13.21
C MET A 96 7.34 -6.23 12.41
N PRO A 97 6.24 -6.80 12.95
CA PRO A 97 5.31 -7.59 12.17
C PRO A 97 4.63 -6.70 11.12
N CYS A 98 4.88 -6.96 9.84
CA CYS A 98 4.30 -6.20 8.74
C CYS A 98 3.54 -7.11 7.77
N TYR A 99 2.40 -6.61 7.29
CA TYR A 99 1.51 -7.30 6.37
C TYR A 99 1.06 -6.39 5.23
N VAL A 100 0.83 -7.01 4.08
CA VAL A 100 0.11 -6.40 2.96
C VAL A 100 -1.19 -7.15 2.79
N SER A 101 -2.28 -6.41 2.67
CA SER A 101 -3.61 -6.97 2.38
C SER A 101 -4.01 -6.65 0.95
N GLY A 102 -4.66 -7.59 0.29
CA GLY A 102 -5.15 -7.42 -1.07
C GLY A 102 -6.01 -8.61 -1.48
N VAL A 103 -6.06 -8.88 -2.78
CA VAL A 103 -6.94 -9.91 -3.35
C VAL A 103 -6.09 -11.04 -3.94
N CYS A 104 -6.40 -12.30 -3.69
CA CYS A 104 -5.70 -13.43 -4.34
C CYS A 104 -6.31 -13.78 -5.71
N GLU A 105 -5.72 -14.74 -6.44
CA GLU A 105 -6.18 -15.17 -7.77
C GLU A 105 -7.66 -15.62 -7.81
N HIS A 106 -8.15 -16.15 -6.69
CA HIS A 106 -9.54 -16.59 -6.54
C HIS A 106 -10.51 -15.42 -6.34
N GLY A 107 -10.01 -14.20 -6.20
CA GLY A 107 -10.83 -13.04 -5.86
C GLY A 107 -11.29 -13.09 -4.40
N MET A 108 -10.44 -13.54 -3.48
CA MET A 108 -10.69 -13.52 -2.03
C MET A 108 -9.72 -12.55 -1.33
N PRO A 109 -10.16 -11.82 -0.29
CA PRO A 109 -9.26 -10.96 0.47
C PRO A 109 -8.27 -11.84 1.25
N VAL A 110 -6.99 -11.54 1.12
CA VAL A 110 -5.91 -12.23 1.82
C VAL A 110 -4.93 -11.22 2.38
N ARG A 111 -4.20 -11.63 3.41
CA ARG A 111 -3.05 -10.89 3.94
C ARG A 111 -1.81 -11.77 3.84
N THR A 112 -0.69 -11.16 3.47
CA THR A 112 0.61 -11.83 3.42
C THR A 112 1.62 -11.06 4.26
N GLN A 113 2.52 -11.80 4.91
CA GLN A 113 3.54 -11.21 5.78
C GLN A 113 4.75 -10.79 4.95
N TYR A 114 5.28 -9.62 5.25
CA TYR A 114 6.58 -9.17 4.75
C TYR A 114 7.54 -8.96 5.91
N GLN A 115 8.72 -9.55 5.79
CA GLN A 115 9.83 -9.33 6.69
C GLN A 115 10.62 -8.12 6.18
N LEU A 116 10.49 -6.97 6.87
CA LEU A 116 11.26 -5.79 6.51
C LEU A 116 12.76 -6.03 6.72
N LEU A 117 13.56 -5.51 5.80
CA LEU A 117 15.01 -5.55 5.82
C LEU A 117 15.58 -4.21 6.30
N THR A 118 16.82 -4.23 6.80
CA THR A 118 17.51 -2.97 7.11
C THR A 118 17.92 -2.25 5.81
N PRO A 119 18.14 -0.93 5.84
CA PRO A 119 18.61 -0.20 4.66
C PRO A 119 19.88 -0.79 4.04
N THR A 120 20.82 -1.27 4.88
CA THR A 120 22.04 -1.96 4.42
C THR A 120 21.71 -3.23 3.66
N GLN A 121 20.84 -4.09 4.21
CA GLN A 121 20.42 -5.33 3.55
C GLN A 121 19.67 -5.07 2.23
N CYS A 122 18.87 -3.99 2.18
CA CYS A 122 18.22 -3.57 0.95
C CYS A 122 19.24 -3.13 -0.11
N ALA A 123 20.20 -2.28 0.26
CA ALA A 123 21.24 -1.81 -0.64
C ALA A 123 22.12 -2.95 -1.18
N GLU A 124 22.49 -3.91 -0.33
CA GLU A 124 23.26 -5.10 -0.73
C GLU A 124 22.53 -5.96 -1.78
N ARG A 125 21.19 -6.04 -1.69
CA ARG A 125 20.38 -6.92 -2.55
C ARG A 125 19.89 -6.24 -3.82
N LEU A 126 19.63 -4.93 -3.76
CA LEU A 126 18.93 -4.19 -4.81
C LEU A 126 19.81 -3.13 -5.50
N GLY A 127 20.93 -2.75 -4.88
CA GLY A 127 21.82 -1.71 -5.39
C GLY A 127 21.07 -0.40 -5.66
N GLU A 128 21.29 0.18 -6.84
CA GLU A 128 20.70 1.46 -7.26
C GLU A 128 19.17 1.44 -7.40
N LYS A 129 18.55 0.25 -7.43
CA LYS A 129 17.08 0.13 -7.49
C LYS A 129 16.41 0.46 -6.16
N TYR A 130 17.18 0.55 -5.07
CA TYR A 130 16.68 0.90 -3.75
C TYR A 130 17.07 2.31 -3.36
N LEU A 131 16.06 3.10 -3.01
CA LEU A 131 16.22 4.48 -2.57
C LEU A 131 15.88 4.58 -1.06
N PRO A 132 16.87 4.53 -0.15
CA PRO A 132 16.64 4.34 1.29
C PRO A 132 15.83 5.44 1.97
N ASN A 133 15.81 6.64 1.40
CA ASN A 133 15.09 7.77 1.96
C ASN A 133 13.59 7.73 1.62
N VAL A 134 13.21 7.03 0.55
CA VAL A 134 11.83 7.06 0.01
C VAL A 134 11.18 5.68 -0.02
N MET A 135 11.95 4.61 0.21
CA MET A 135 11.45 3.24 0.20
C MET A 135 11.85 2.45 1.45
N TYR A 136 10.94 1.59 1.90
CA TYR A 136 11.29 0.37 2.63
C TYR A 136 11.47 -0.77 1.63
N CYS A 137 12.24 -1.80 2.02
CA CYS A 137 12.22 -3.07 1.30
C CYS A 137 11.95 -4.24 2.27
N GLY A 138 11.31 -5.28 1.76
CA GLY A 138 10.97 -6.45 2.56
C GLY A 138 10.89 -7.72 1.74
N VAL A 139 11.11 -8.86 2.40
CA VAL A 139 10.98 -10.19 1.78
C VAL A 139 9.61 -10.75 2.11
N GLY A 140 8.88 -11.20 1.09
CA GLY A 140 7.56 -11.81 1.25
C GLY A 140 7.35 -12.95 0.26
N GLN A 141 6.19 -13.57 0.34
CA GLN A 141 5.79 -14.62 -0.60
C GLN A 141 5.28 -14.01 -1.90
N LYS A 142 5.86 -14.47 -3.00
CA LYS A 142 5.49 -14.14 -4.38
C LYS A 142 4.08 -14.65 -4.69
N GLU A 143 3.37 -13.96 -5.60
CA GLU A 143 2.13 -14.41 -6.25
C GLU A 143 0.93 -14.71 -5.33
N ILE A 144 0.99 -14.35 -4.03
CA ILE A 144 -0.17 -14.43 -3.14
C ILE A 144 -1.23 -13.38 -3.48
N LEU A 145 -0.79 -12.18 -3.86
CA LEU A 145 -1.63 -11.03 -4.16
C LEU A 145 -1.69 -10.77 -5.67
N GLN A 146 -2.90 -10.56 -6.17
CA GLN A 146 -3.19 -10.02 -7.49
C GLN A 146 -3.16 -8.50 -7.43
N HIS A 147 -2.43 -7.89 -8.36
CA HIS A 147 -2.30 -6.43 -8.48
C HIS A 147 -1.93 -5.73 -7.14
N PRO A 148 -0.82 -6.12 -6.47
CA PRO A 148 -0.49 -5.60 -5.15
C PRO A 148 -0.13 -4.10 -5.13
N VAL A 149 0.21 -3.50 -6.28
CA VAL A 149 0.58 -2.08 -6.39
C VAL A 149 -0.52 -1.19 -5.81
N GLY A 150 -0.12 -0.27 -4.93
CA GLY A 150 -1.05 0.60 -4.22
C GLY A 150 -1.62 0.02 -2.92
N SER A 151 -1.32 -1.25 -2.59
CA SER A 151 -1.78 -1.89 -1.34
C SER A 151 -1.02 -1.35 -0.13
N PRO A 152 -1.66 -1.26 1.05
CA PRO A 152 -1.03 -0.71 2.24
C PRO A 152 -0.02 -1.71 2.85
N LEU A 153 1.15 -1.20 3.26
CA LEU A 153 2.06 -1.89 4.17
C LEU A 153 1.67 -1.51 5.60
N LEU A 154 1.00 -2.43 6.28
CA LEU A 154 0.59 -2.27 7.67
C LEU A 154 1.61 -2.93 8.59
N CYS A 155 2.18 -2.17 9.52
CA CYS A 155 3.08 -2.71 10.53
C CYS A 155 2.52 -2.47 11.93
N GLN A 156 2.77 -3.42 12.83
CA GLN A 156 2.40 -3.27 14.23
C GLN A 156 3.47 -2.45 14.96
N SER A 157 3.09 -1.26 15.42
CA SER A 157 3.93 -0.38 16.22
C SER A 157 3.23 -0.06 17.54
N SER A 158 3.89 -0.34 18.67
CA SER A 158 3.36 -0.06 20.02
C SER A 158 1.92 -0.55 20.25
N GLY A 159 1.59 -1.74 19.73
CA GLY A 159 0.26 -2.35 19.85
C GLY A 159 -0.78 -1.88 18.83
N THR A 160 -0.45 -0.92 17.96
CA THR A 160 -1.38 -0.38 16.94
C THR A 160 -0.90 -0.75 15.54
N TRP A 161 -1.84 -1.15 14.66
CA TRP A 161 -1.56 -1.32 13.23
C TRP A 161 -1.54 0.04 12.54
N THR A 162 -0.42 0.37 11.91
CA THR A 162 -0.19 1.67 11.26
C THR A 162 0.23 1.44 9.81
N GLN A 163 -0.25 2.25 8.89
CA GLN A 163 0.14 2.18 7.48
C GLN A 163 1.42 2.98 7.26
N PHE A 164 2.56 2.30 7.24
CA PHE A 164 3.87 2.94 7.05
C PHE A 164 4.25 3.12 5.58
N GLY A 165 3.63 2.38 4.67
CA GLY A 165 4.01 2.44 3.27
C GLY A 165 2.93 1.98 2.32
N ILE A 166 3.26 2.11 1.03
CA ILE A 166 2.44 1.68 -0.09
C ILE A 166 3.27 0.74 -0.96
N TYR A 167 2.75 -0.44 -1.27
CA TYR A 167 3.40 -1.38 -2.17
C TYR A 167 3.60 -0.74 -3.55
N ASP A 168 4.85 -0.65 -4.02
CA ASP A 168 5.15 -0.03 -5.31
C ASP A 168 5.41 -1.09 -6.40
N HIS A 169 6.39 -1.94 -6.19
CA HIS A 169 6.74 -3.05 -7.08
C HIS A 169 7.60 -4.08 -6.34
N SER A 170 7.80 -5.25 -6.95
CA SER A 170 8.79 -6.22 -6.48
C SER A 170 9.85 -6.49 -7.53
N ILE A 171 11.01 -6.93 -7.05
CA ILE A 171 12.12 -7.36 -7.87
C ILE A 171 12.30 -8.85 -7.66
N HIS A 172 12.18 -9.59 -8.76
CA HIS A 172 12.48 -11.01 -8.79
C HIS A 172 14.00 -11.18 -8.91
N THR A 173 14.69 -11.27 -7.78
CA THR A 173 16.05 -11.78 -7.78
C THR A 173 16.00 -13.28 -7.99
N ALA A 174 16.36 -13.74 -9.19
CA ALA A 174 16.76 -15.14 -9.39
C ALA A 174 18.04 -15.35 -8.58
N VAL A 175 17.90 -15.79 -7.33
CA VAL A 175 19.03 -16.08 -6.45
C VAL A 175 19.75 -17.32 -7.02
N ARG A 176 20.75 -17.12 -7.89
CA ARG A 176 21.71 -18.18 -8.25
C ARG A 176 22.65 -18.38 -7.09
N TYR A 177 22.35 -19.35 -6.22
CA TYR A 177 23.36 -19.90 -5.31
C TYR A 177 23.51 -21.40 -5.54
N THR A 178 24.78 -21.76 -5.64
CA THR A 178 25.36 -23.10 -5.68
C THR A 178 24.72 -24.04 -4.66
N ALA A 179 24.30 -25.20 -5.16
CA ALA A 179 24.09 -26.47 -4.48
C ALA A 179 23.48 -26.43 -3.06
N GLY A 180 22.17 -26.69 -2.99
CA GLY A 180 21.63 -27.54 -1.93
C GLY A 180 20.88 -26.87 -0.77
N ARG A 181 19.87 -26.03 -1.02
CA ARG A 181 18.73 -25.89 -0.07
C ARG A 181 17.45 -25.27 -0.65
N SER A 182 16.41 -26.12 -0.69
CA SER A 182 14.96 -25.93 -0.50
C SER A 182 14.15 -24.88 -1.30
N VAL A 183 13.34 -25.41 -2.23
CA VAL A 183 12.01 -25.01 -2.77
C VAL A 183 11.31 -23.74 -2.25
N LYS A 184 11.42 -23.37 -0.96
CA LYS A 184 10.82 -22.12 -0.40
C LYS A 184 11.43 -20.83 -0.96
N GLN A 185 12.67 -20.87 -1.43
CA GLN A 185 13.38 -19.66 -1.89
C GLN A 185 12.95 -19.22 -3.30
N GLU A 186 12.38 -20.12 -4.11
CA GLU A 186 11.81 -19.81 -5.43
C GLU A 186 10.44 -19.09 -5.35
N GLN A 187 9.79 -19.15 -4.19
CA GLN A 187 8.48 -18.54 -3.93
C GLN A 187 8.58 -17.21 -3.17
N SER A 188 9.79 -16.66 -3.01
CA SER A 188 10.00 -15.40 -2.31
C SER A 188 10.29 -14.26 -3.27
N GLU A 189 9.86 -13.05 -2.92
CA GLU A 189 10.18 -11.81 -3.64
C GLU A 189 10.78 -10.78 -2.69
N ILE A 190 11.49 -9.79 -3.25
CA ILE A 190 11.84 -8.57 -2.52
C ILE A 190 10.91 -7.47 -3.03
N ALA A 191 9.99 -7.03 -2.18
CA ALA A 191 9.08 -5.93 -2.46
C ALA A 191 9.67 -4.60 -1.99
N LEU A 192 9.42 -3.55 -2.77
CA LEU A 192 9.70 -2.17 -2.45
C LEU A 192 8.39 -1.46 -2.11
N PHE A 193 8.43 -0.76 -0.98
CA PHE A 193 7.30 -0.01 -0.45
C PHE A 193 7.69 1.46 -0.39
N MET A 194 6.93 2.33 -1.02
CA MET A 194 7.07 3.77 -0.80
C MET A 194 6.77 4.08 0.66
N LYS A 195 7.62 4.87 1.31
CA LYS A 195 7.39 5.30 2.70
C LYS A 195 6.30 6.36 2.75
N LEU A 196 5.52 6.35 3.82
CA LEU A 196 4.65 7.45 4.22
C LEU A 196 5.31 8.13 5.41
N GLU A 197 6.12 9.16 5.18
CA GLU A 197 6.86 9.89 6.23
C GLU A 197 6.71 11.41 6.08
N ASP A 198 6.89 12.15 7.19
CA ASP A 198 6.96 13.61 7.34
C ASP A 198 5.99 14.47 6.49
N ASP A 199 6.40 14.87 5.29
CA ASP A 199 5.67 15.84 4.46
C ASP A 199 4.36 15.26 3.87
N ASP A 200 4.33 13.96 3.62
CA ASP A 200 3.15 13.29 3.04
C ASP A 200 2.01 13.19 4.07
N VAL A 201 2.36 12.94 5.33
CA VAL A 201 1.40 12.85 6.44
C VAL A 201 0.85 14.23 6.81
N ALA A 202 1.73 15.23 6.92
CA ALA A 202 1.32 16.61 7.18
C ALA A 202 0.37 17.13 6.10
N ARG A 203 0.60 16.78 4.82
CA ARG A 203 -0.29 17.18 3.71
C ARG A 203 -1.65 16.50 3.76
N ILE A 204 -1.72 15.22 4.12
CA ILE A 204 -3.02 14.54 4.35
C ILE A 204 -3.77 15.21 5.50
N GLN A 205 -3.11 15.48 6.62
CA GLN A 205 -3.73 16.17 7.76
C GLN A 205 -4.21 17.59 7.39
N THR A 206 -3.53 18.29 6.49
CA THR A 206 -4.02 19.60 6.00
C THR A 206 -5.24 19.51 5.07
N LEU A 207 -5.45 18.40 4.36
CA LEU A 207 -6.68 18.15 3.60
C LEU A 207 -7.90 17.96 4.53
N GLU A 208 -7.68 17.43 5.74
CA GLU A 208 -8.71 17.34 6.78
C GLU A 208 -9.18 18.74 7.24
N THR A 209 -8.27 19.71 7.34
CA THR A 209 -8.60 21.08 7.82
C THR A 209 -9.29 21.98 6.81
N ASN A 210 -9.13 21.75 5.51
CA ASN A 210 -9.70 22.59 4.44
C ASN A 210 -11.03 22.07 3.87
N SER A 211 -11.59 21.00 4.44
CA SER A 211 -12.85 20.38 4.00
C SER A 211 -14.06 20.75 4.88
N VAL A 212 -14.04 21.93 5.53
CA VAL A 212 -15.18 22.49 6.29
C VAL A 212 -16.07 23.33 5.36
#